data_AF-A0A7Y3M723-F1
#
_entry.id   AF-A0A7Y3M723-F1
#
_cell.length_a   1.000
_cell.length_b   1.000
_cell.length_c   1.000
_cell.angle_alpha   90.00
_cell.angle_beta   90.00
_cell.angle_gamma   90.00
#
_symmetry.space_group_name_H-M   'P 1'
#
loop_
_entity.id
_entity.type
_entity.pdbx_description
1 polymer ?
#
loop_
_entity_poly.entity_id
_entity_poly.type
_entity_poly.pdbx_seq_one_letter_code
_entity_poly.pdbx_strand_id
1 'polypeptide(L)'
;MLHPEDRCVPRDEIFLWLSGAIEEEAAAQIERHVGSCTTCAERAALEEGLAAEISLSVGVVAPPDEVRSRLMARVVADQGREELRAARLPLRRWRTGAVLRRLAVAASLMLATGLGFASTYWLTPPWDEAKSDVRVLERRYQA
;
A
#
# COMPACT_ATOMS: atom_id res chain seq x y z
N MET A 1 3.71 29.71 16.02
CA MET A 1 2.52 29.11 15.40
C MET A 1 2.65 27.61 15.62
N LEU A 2 1.82 27.03 16.50
CA LEU A 2 1.79 25.57 16.71
C LEU A 2 1.15 24.95 15.47
N HIS A 3 1.74 23.89 14.91
CA HIS A 3 1.17 23.25 13.72
C HIS A 3 -0.17 22.61 14.11
N PRO A 4 -1.20 22.66 13.25
CA PRO A 4 -2.48 22.00 13.51
C PRO A 4 -2.33 20.48 13.73
N GLU A 5 -1.20 19.91 13.31
CA GLU A 5 -0.82 18.50 13.46
C GLU A 5 -0.29 18.15 14.87
N ASP A 6 -0.05 19.15 15.73
CA ASP A 6 0.41 18.95 17.10
C ASP A 6 -0.75 18.78 18.11
N ARG A 7 -2.01 18.86 17.67
CA ARG A 7 -3.16 18.60 18.54
C ARG A 7 -3.48 17.11 18.56
N CYS A 8 -2.95 16.42 19.57
CA CYS A 8 -3.38 15.07 19.92
C CYS A 8 -4.88 15.04 20.27
N VAL A 9 -5.54 13.93 19.98
CA VAL A 9 -6.94 13.69 20.35
C VAL A 9 -7.07 13.66 21.88
N PRO A 10 -8.05 14.37 22.47
CA PRO A 10 -8.36 14.28 23.89
C PRO A 10 -8.63 12.83 24.31
N ARG A 11 -8.23 12.48 25.54
CA ARG A 11 -8.39 11.11 26.06
C ARG A 11 -9.85 10.63 26.03
N ASP A 12 -10.78 11.50 26.40
CA ASP A 12 -12.21 11.16 26.48
C ASP A 12 -12.79 10.85 25.09
N GLU A 13 -12.33 11.53 24.04
CA GLU A 13 -12.74 11.27 22.66
C GLU A 13 -12.20 9.93 22.15
N ILE A 14 -10.98 9.54 22.54
CA ILE A 14 -10.43 8.21 22.22
C ILE A 14 -11.29 7.12 22.87
N PHE A 15 -11.71 7.31 24.12
CA PHE A 15 -12.61 6.36 24.79
C PHE A 15 -13.99 6.27 24.10
N LEU A 16 -14.57 7.41 23.71
CA LEU A 16 -15.84 7.42 22.96
C LEU A 16 -15.70 6.72 21.60
N TRP A 17 -14.57 6.90 20.91
CA TRP A 17 -14.28 6.21 19.67
C TRP A 17 -14.14 4.69 19.88
N LEU A 18 -13.35 4.24 20.86
CA LEU A 18 -13.15 2.82 21.16
C LEU A 18 -14.44 2.11 21.62
N SER A 19 -15.32 2.81 22.34
CA SER A 19 -16.62 2.28 22.76
C SER A 19 -17.69 2.31 21.67
N GLY A 20 -17.39 2.92 20.51
CA GLY A 20 -18.37 3.12 19.42
C GLY A 20 -19.45 4.15 19.76
N ALA A 21 -19.24 5.00 20.75
CA ALA A 21 -20.19 6.00 21.26
C ALA A 21 -19.96 7.40 20.66
N ILE A 22 -19.37 7.49 19.46
CA ILE A 22 -19.11 8.72 18.74
C ILE A 22 -19.77 8.67 17.35
N GLU A 23 -20.06 9.84 16.76
CA GLU A 23 -20.60 9.93 15.40
C GLU A 23 -19.62 9.40 14.35
N GLU A 24 -20.14 8.81 13.28
CA GLU A 24 -19.33 8.13 12.23
C GLU A 24 -18.30 9.06 11.59
N GLU A 25 -18.65 10.33 11.34
CA GLU A 25 -17.73 11.31 10.76
C GLU A 25 -16.57 11.65 11.71
N ALA A 26 -16.85 11.78 13.01
CA ALA A 26 -15.84 12.01 14.02
C ALA A 26 -14.96 10.77 14.25
N ALA A 27 -15.56 9.57 14.23
CA ALA A 27 -14.82 8.31 14.27
C ALA A 27 -13.81 8.22 13.14
N ALA A 28 -14.21 8.54 11.90
CA ALA A 28 -13.32 8.52 10.74
C ALA A 28 -12.20 9.58 10.81
N GLN A 29 -12.40 10.69 11.52
CA GLN A 29 -11.35 11.67 11.78
C GLN A 29 -10.34 11.16 12.81
N ILE A 30 -10.83 10.60 13.91
CA ILE A 30 -9.98 10.02 14.97
C ILE A 30 -9.18 8.84 14.42
N GLU A 31 -9.82 7.94 13.65
CA GLU A 31 -9.16 6.78 13.04
C GLU A 31 -8.01 7.22 12.12
N ARG A 32 -8.22 8.23 11.27
CA ARG A 32 -7.15 8.78 10.42
C ARG A 32 -6.01 9.38 11.24
N HIS A 33 -6.32 10.10 12.32
CA HIS A 33 -5.30 10.71 13.17
C HIS A 33 -4.52 9.67 13.97
N VAL A 34 -5.20 8.69 14.57
CA VAL A 34 -4.57 7.55 15.27
C VAL A 34 -3.67 6.77 14.31
N GLY A 35 -4.06 6.64 13.04
CA GLY A 35 -3.24 6.01 12.00
C GLY A 35 -1.95 6.76 11.64
N SER A 36 -1.83 8.06 11.94
CA SER A 36 -0.65 8.87 11.61
C SER A 36 0.12 9.41 12.83
N CYS A 37 -0.49 9.44 14.02
CA CYS A 37 0.09 9.98 15.25
C CYS A 37 0.44 8.85 16.24
N THR A 38 1.74 8.60 16.43
CA THR A 38 2.24 7.54 17.33
C THR A 38 1.76 7.71 18.77
N THR A 39 1.75 8.95 19.29
CA THR A 39 1.27 9.26 20.65
C THR A 39 -0.20 8.88 20.86
N CYS A 40 -1.05 9.19 19.87
CA CYS A 40 -2.48 8.83 19.94
C CYS A 40 -2.69 7.33 19.74
N ALA A 41 -1.88 6.67 18.91
CA ALA A 41 -1.90 5.21 18.75
C ALA A 41 -1.51 4.48 20.04
N GLU A 42 -0.42 4.89 20.70
CA GLU A 42 -0.01 4.32 21.99
C GLU A 42 -1.09 4.51 23.06
N ARG A 43 -1.71 5.70 23.11
CA ARG A 43 -2.82 5.97 24.03
C ARG A 43 -4.05 5.11 23.74
N ALA A 44 -4.43 4.99 22.48
CA ALA A 44 -5.54 4.12 22.08
C ALA A 44 -5.29 2.66 22.48
N ALA A 45 -4.08 2.14 22.26
CA ALA A 45 -3.71 0.79 22.67
C ALA A 45 -3.78 0.58 24.19
N LEU A 46 -3.36 1.58 24.98
CA LEU A 46 -3.49 1.53 26.44
C LEU A 46 -4.96 1.51 26.90
N GLU A 47 -5.80 2.36 26.33
CA GLU A 47 -7.23 2.38 26.65
C GLU A 47 -7.95 1.10 26.22
N GLU A 48 -7.61 0.54 25.05
CA GLU A 48 -8.13 -0.73 24.57
C GLU A 48 -7.73 -1.89 25.49
N GLY A 49 -6.47 -1.91 25.94
CA GLY A 49 -5.98 -2.88 26.92
C GLY A 49 -6.74 -2.81 28.25
N LEU A 50 -6.95 -1.60 28.78
CA LEU A 50 -7.75 -1.40 29.99
C LEU A 50 -9.21 -1.83 29.80
N ALA A 51 -9.83 -1.51 28.66
CA ALA A 51 -11.18 -1.93 28.35
C ALA A 51 -11.30 -3.47 28.27
N ALA A 52 -10.29 -4.14 27.73
CA ALA A 52 -10.22 -5.60 27.70
C ALA A 52 -10.08 -6.19 29.11
N GLU A 53 -9.20 -5.64 29.96
CA GLU A 53 -9.06 -6.06 31.37
C GLU A 53 -10.38 -5.90 32.16
N ILE A 54 -11.04 -4.75 31.99
CA ILE A 54 -12.35 -4.50 32.61
C ILE A 54 -13.37 -5.53 32.11
N SER A 55 -13.42 -5.79 30.80
CA SER A 55 -14.35 -6.76 30.22
C SER A 55 -14.13 -8.18 30.76
N LEU A 56 -12.88 -8.56 31.06
CA LEU A 56 -12.54 -9.84 31.67
C LEU A 56 -12.83 -9.90 33.17
N SER A 57 -12.88 -8.75 33.85
CA SER A 57 -13.22 -8.66 35.28
C SER A 57 -14.72 -8.85 35.55
N VAL A 58 -15.57 -8.60 34.55
CA VAL A 58 -17.01 -8.83 34.66
C VAL A 58 -17.28 -10.33 34.62
N GLY A 59 -18.04 -10.83 35.59
CA GLY A 59 -18.42 -12.24 35.64
C GLY A 59 -19.10 -12.68 34.34
N VAL A 60 -18.58 -13.74 33.72
CA VAL A 60 -19.11 -14.27 32.46
C VAL A 60 -20.52 -14.82 32.71
N VAL A 61 -21.53 -14.18 32.12
CA VAL A 61 -22.89 -14.72 32.09
C VAL A 61 -23.00 -15.64 30.88
N ALA A 62 -23.31 -16.91 31.13
CA ALA A 62 -23.55 -17.85 30.05
C ALA A 62 -24.73 -17.38 29.18
N PRO A 63 -24.58 -17.28 27.84
CA PRO A 63 -25.69 -16.93 26.98
C PRO A 63 -26.72 -18.08 26.98
N PRO A 64 -28.03 -17.79 26.77
CA PRO A 64 -29.05 -18.83 26.62
C PRO A 64 -28.67 -19.82 25.50
N ASP A 65 -28.97 -21.10 25.70
CA ASP A 65 -28.59 -22.18 24.79
C ASP A 65 -29.18 -21.98 23.38
N GLU A 66 -30.36 -21.36 23.28
CA GLU A 66 -30.99 -21.03 22.00
C GLU A 66 -30.22 -19.95 21.25
N VAL A 67 -29.63 -18.97 21.96
CA VAL A 67 -28.80 -17.93 21.34
C VAL A 67 -27.51 -18.53 20.83
N ARG A 68 -26.85 -19.37 21.65
CA ARG A 68 -25.63 -20.08 21.26
C ARG A 68 -25.87 -20.96 20.03
N SER A 69 -26.94 -21.74 20.03
CA SER A 69 -27.28 -22.65 18.93
C SER A 69 -27.56 -21.90 17.63
N ARG A 70 -28.31 -20.80 17.69
CA ARG A 70 -28.57 -19.94 16.52
C ARG A 70 -27.29 -19.31 15.97
N LEU A 71 -26.39 -18.84 16.84
CA LEU A 71 -25.11 -18.28 16.43
C LEU A 71 -24.24 -19.32 15.73
N MET A 72 -24.10 -20.51 16.31
CA MET A 72 -23.31 -21.60 15.73
C MET A 72 -23.87 -22.06 14.37
N ALA A 73 -25.20 -22.17 14.26
CA ALA A 73 -25.85 -22.47 12.98
C ALA A 73 -25.54 -21.42 11.90
N ARG A 74 -25.47 -20.14 12.28
CA ARG A 74 -25.09 -19.04 11.38
C ARG A 74 -23.64 -19.17 10.90
N VAL A 75 -22.70 -19.43 11.82
CA VAL A 75 -21.28 -19.58 11.50
C VAL A 75 -21.05 -20.74 10.52
N VAL A 76 -21.69 -21.89 10.75
CA VAL A 76 -21.62 -23.05 9.84
C VAL A 76 -22.19 -22.71 8.46
N ALA A 77 -23.30 -21.98 8.41
CA ALA A 77 -23.91 -21.55 7.14
C ALA A 77 -23.04 -20.53 6.39
N ASP A 78 -22.27 -19.69 7.09
CA ASP A 78 -21.36 -18.73 6.47
C ASP A 78 -20.10 -19.41 5.91
N GLN A 79 -19.53 -20.38 6.62
CA GLN A 79 -18.40 -21.19 6.14
C GLN A 79 -18.72 -21.93 4.83
N GLY A 80 -19.88 -22.60 4.76
CA GLY A 80 -20.30 -23.28 3.54
C GLY A 80 -20.51 -22.33 2.34
N ARG A 81 -20.88 -21.07 2.59
CA ARG A 81 -21.02 -20.06 1.53
C ARG A 81 -19.69 -19.55 1.01
N GLU A 82 -18.68 -19.45 1.87
CA GLU A 82 -17.34 -19.01 1.50
C GLU A 82 -16.60 -20.08 0.67
N GLU A 83 -16.72 -21.35 1.03
CA GLU A 83 -16.20 -22.47 0.23
C GLU A 83 -16.81 -22.51 -1.18
N LEU A 84 -18.13 -22.31 -1.29
CA LEU A 84 -18.81 -22.23 -2.58
C LEU A 84 -18.39 -21.00 -3.41
N ARG A 85 -18.03 -19.89 -2.77
CA ARG A 85 -17.50 -18.70 -3.47
C ARG A 85 -16.06 -18.92 -3.93
N ALA A 86 -15.21 -19.52 -3.11
CA ALA A 86 -13.84 -19.86 -3.45
C ALA A 86 -13.79 -20.83 -4.65
N ALA A 87 -14.69 -21.83 -4.67
CA ALA A 87 -14.85 -22.75 -5.79
C ALA A 87 -15.33 -22.09 -7.09
N ARG A 88 -15.98 -20.92 -7.01
CA ARG A 88 -16.50 -20.16 -8.16
C ARG A 88 -15.55 -19.07 -8.66
N LEU A 89 -14.36 -18.90 -8.07
CA LEU A 89 -13.41 -17.93 -8.61
C LEU A 89 -12.98 -18.36 -10.02
N PRO A 90 -13.34 -17.60 -11.07
CA PRO A 90 -13.10 -18.02 -12.42
C PRO A 90 -11.59 -18.07 -12.69
N LEU A 91 -11.17 -19.02 -13.51
CA LEU A 91 -9.82 -19.26 -14.07
C LEU A 91 -9.17 -18.05 -14.79
N ARG A 92 -9.69 -16.83 -14.61
CA ARG A 92 -9.23 -15.56 -15.18
C ARG A 92 -7.74 -15.28 -14.87
N ARG A 93 -7.21 -15.82 -13.76
CA ARG A 93 -5.79 -15.70 -13.38
C ARG A 93 -4.85 -16.39 -14.38
N TRP A 94 -5.31 -17.39 -15.13
CA TRP A 94 -4.50 -18.07 -16.14
C TRP A 94 -4.38 -17.29 -17.45
N ARG A 95 -5.39 -16.47 -17.80
CA ARG A 95 -5.35 -15.64 -19.02
C ARG A 95 -4.42 -14.43 -18.88
N THR A 96 -4.32 -13.83 -17.69
CA THR A 96 -3.46 -12.66 -17.47
C THR A 96 -1.97 -13.03 -17.45
N GLY A 97 -1.60 -14.21 -16.96
CA GLY A 97 -0.21 -14.67 -16.95
C GLY A 97 0.40 -14.84 -18.35
N ALA A 98 -0.39 -15.27 -19.33
CA ALA A 98 0.06 -15.40 -20.71
C ALA A 98 0.31 -14.03 -21.39
N VAL A 99 -0.53 -13.03 -21.09
CA VAL A 99 -0.38 -11.67 -21.62
C VAL A 99 0.82 -10.96 -20.99
N LEU A 100 0.99 -11.09 -19.66
CA LEU A 100 2.14 -10.54 -18.94
C LEU A 100 3.47 -11.12 -19.41
N ARG A 101 3.56 -12.44 -19.67
CA ARG A 101 4.79 -13.04 -20.25
C ARG A 101 5.11 -12.46 -21.62
N ARG A 102 4.11 -12.24 -22.49
CA ARG A 102 4.33 -11.65 -23.82
C ARG A 102 4.82 -10.21 -23.72
N LEU A 103 4.26 -9.42 -22.80
CA LEU A 103 4.69 -8.03 -22.56
C LEU A 103 6.11 -7.97 -21.99
N ALA A 104 6.46 -8.86 -21.05
CA ALA A 104 7.81 -8.93 -20.49
C ALA A 104 8.87 -9.25 -21.57
N VAL A 105 8.56 -10.21 -22.47
CA VAL A 105 9.45 -10.54 -23.60
C VAL A 105 9.62 -9.35 -24.55
N ALA A 106 8.53 -8.66 -24.89
CA ALA A 106 8.60 -7.48 -25.75
C ALA A 106 9.44 -6.34 -25.12
N ALA A 107 9.28 -6.08 -23.82
CA ALA A 107 10.04 -5.06 -23.12
C ALA A 107 11.55 -5.39 -23.08
N SER A 108 11.92 -6.65 -22.85
CA SER A 108 13.33 -7.07 -22.90
C SER A 108 13.98 -6.90 -24.27
N LEU A 109 13.22 -7.14 -25.35
CA LEU A 109 13.69 -6.94 -26.72
C LEU A 109 13.96 -5.46 -27.01
N MET A 110 13.09 -4.55 -26.54
CA MET A 110 13.28 -3.10 -26.69
C MET A 110 14.49 -2.58 -25.91
N LEU A 111 14.73 -3.11 -24.72
CA LEU A 111 15.91 -2.73 -23.93
C LEU A 111 17.20 -3.20 -24.60
N ALA A 112 17.24 -4.44 -25.10
CA ALA A 112 18.41 -4.98 -25.79
C ALA A 112 18.76 -4.19 -27.07
N THR A 113 17.76 -3.79 -27.86
CA THR A 113 17.98 -2.98 -29.07
C THR A 113 18.37 -1.54 -28.74
N GLY A 114 17.77 -0.92 -27.71
CA GLY A 114 18.11 0.44 -27.28
C GLY A 114 19.55 0.57 -26.76
N LEU A 115 20.01 -0.39 -25.95
CA LEU A 115 21.38 -0.42 -25.43
C LEU A 115 22.43 -0.65 -26.52
N GLY A 116 22.12 -1.49 -27.51
CA GLY A 116 23.00 -1.72 -28.66
C GLY A 116 23.24 -0.47 -29.51
N PHE A 117 22.18 0.32 -29.72
CA PHE A 117 22.25 1.55 -30.52
C PHE A 117 22.97 2.69 -29.78
N ALA A 118 22.76 2.82 -28.47
CA ALA A 118 23.47 3.81 -27.67
C ALA A 118 24.98 3.50 -27.60
N SER A 119 25.35 2.22 -27.52
CA SER A 119 26.76 1.81 -27.49
C SER A 119 27.49 2.17 -28.78
N THR A 120 26.87 2.03 -29.96
CA THR A 120 27.53 2.38 -31.21
C THR A 120 27.72 3.89 -31.35
N TYR A 121 26.75 4.70 -30.92
CA TYR A 121 26.90 6.16 -30.93
C TYR A 121 27.98 6.69 -29.98
N TRP A 122 28.22 6.03 -28.84
CA TRP A 122 29.27 6.46 -27.90
C TRP A 122 30.68 6.07 -28.34
N LEU A 123 30.85 4.96 -29.08
CA LEU A 123 32.18 4.51 -29.51
C LEU A 123 32.67 5.12 -30.83
N THR A 124 31.79 5.72 -31.64
CA THR A 124 32.22 6.54 -32.78
C THR A 124 32.29 7.99 -32.36
N PRO A 125 33.46 8.52 -31.97
CA PRO A 125 33.62 9.96 -31.76
C PRO A 125 33.25 10.69 -33.06
N PRO A 126 32.53 11.82 -32.99
CA PRO A 126 32.19 12.60 -34.16
C PRO A 126 33.48 13.12 -34.81
N TRP A 127 33.87 12.52 -35.94
CA TRP A 127 35.05 12.86 -36.74
C TRP A 127 35.01 14.27 -37.35
N ASP A 128 34.00 15.09 -37.02
CA ASP A 128 33.85 16.46 -37.51
C ASP A 128 34.79 17.46 -36.82
N GLU A 129 35.26 17.19 -35.60
CA GLU A 129 36.25 18.05 -34.94
C GLU A 129 37.62 18.02 -35.65
N ALA A 130 38.01 16.86 -36.22
CA ALA A 130 39.28 16.69 -36.90
C ALA A 130 39.42 17.51 -38.20
N LYS A 131 38.31 17.94 -38.82
CA LYS A 131 38.36 18.77 -40.04
C LYS A 131 38.57 20.26 -39.76
N SER A 132 38.29 20.70 -38.53
CA SER A 132 38.42 22.12 -38.16
C SER A 132 39.88 22.52 -37.93
N ASP A 133 40.69 21.63 -37.36
CA ASP A 133 42.12 21.87 -37.10
C ASP A 133 42.97 21.93 -38.37
N VAL A 134 42.62 21.15 -39.40
CA VAL A 134 43.37 21.15 -40.68
C VAL A 134 43.28 22.54 -41.36
N ARG A 135 42.12 23.21 -41.30
CA ARG A 135 41.94 24.55 -41.90
C ARG A 135 42.63 25.67 -41.11
N VAL A 136 42.95 25.45 -39.83
CA VAL A 136 43.72 26.40 -39.02
C VAL A 136 45.22 26.28 -39.34
N LEU A 137 45.70 25.07 -39.61
CA LEU A 137 47.10 24.84 -40.00
C LEU A 137 47.40 25.32 -41.42
N GLU A 138 46.49 25.15 -42.39
CA GLU A 138 46.65 25.71 -43.75
C GLU A 138 46.80 27.24 -43.75
N ARG A 139 46.05 27.95 -42.89
CA ARG A 139 46.14 29.41 -42.79
C ARG A 139 47.45 29.91 -42.18
N ARG A 140 48.14 29.11 -41.36
CA ARG A 140 49.47 29.46 -40.83
C ARG A 140 50.60 29.26 -41.84
N TYR A 141 50.42 28.41 -42.85
CA TYR A 141 51.45 28.16 -43.87
C TYR A 141 51.38 29.12 -45.07
N GLN A 142 50.27 29.85 -45.23
CA GLN A 142 50.08 30.81 -46.32
C GLN A 142 50.33 32.28 -45.93
N ALA A 143 50.66 32.56 -44.67
CA ALA A 143 51.04 33.88 -44.16
C ALA A 143 52.54 33.92 -43.86
#